data_AF-A0A5C6ZF78-F1
#
_entry.id   AF-A0A5C6ZF78-F1
#
_cell.length_a   1.000
_cell.length_b   1.000
_cell.length_c   1.000
_cell.angle_alpha   90.00
_cell.angle_beta   90.00
_cell.angle_gamma   90.00
#
_symmetry.space_group_name_H-M   'P 1'
#
loop_
_entity.id
_entity.type
_entity.pdbx_description
1 polymer ?
#
loop_
_entity_poly.entity_id
_entity_poly.type
_entity_poly.pdbx_seq_one_letter_code
_entity_poly.pdbx_strand_id
1 'polypeptide(L)'
;MYYIIGFLATVMLIRFITNFYKYKRIQKLFKKYQEYLQTNALEFAQYKQEIISLLKDAGLKDFSIIHQESLGYGNFANMQVSGFDNLTNRRVDIVGSIRMRFNEAIGVFRKRFKESFNPIFWIDFIVKFPQYLMEFFGVLPEKVAVRIFLVIYWLLAILFGLKKFEILDYLMK
;
A
#
# COMPACT_ATOMS: atom_id res chain seq x y z
N MET A 1 7.88 -31.41 -5.59
CA MET A 1 6.87 -30.88 -4.65
C MET A 1 7.50 -30.03 -3.54
N TYR A 2 8.57 -30.50 -2.88
CA TYR A 2 9.24 -29.79 -1.78
C TYR A 2 9.77 -28.39 -2.14
N TYR A 3 10.34 -28.22 -3.34
CA TYR A 3 10.85 -26.91 -3.81
C TYR A 3 9.76 -25.84 -3.92
N ILE A 4 8.54 -26.21 -4.35
CA ILE A 4 7.41 -25.27 -4.50
C ILE A 4 6.92 -24.81 -3.12
N ILE A 5 6.81 -25.75 -2.18
CA ILE A 5 6.40 -25.46 -0.80
C ILE A 5 7.44 -24.57 -0.12
N GLY A 6 8.73 -24.89 -0.27
CA GLY A 6 9.83 -24.08 0.24
C GLY A 6 9.82 -22.65 -0.31
N PHE A 7 9.65 -22.51 -1.63
CA PHE A 7 9.55 -21.20 -2.28
C PHE A 7 8.37 -20.36 -1.73
N LEU A 8 7.17 -20.96 -1.64
CA LEU A 8 6.00 -20.27 -1.09
C LEU A 8 6.22 -19.84 0.37
N ALA A 9 6.80 -20.73 1.20
CA ALA A 9 7.11 -20.40 2.59
C ALA A 9 8.11 -19.23 2.69
N THR A 10 9.15 -19.20 1.84
CA THR A 10 10.09 -18.09 1.78
C THR A 10 9.41 -16.77 1.40
N VAL A 11 8.53 -16.78 0.40
CA VAL A 11 7.78 -15.58 -0.02
C VAL A 11 6.88 -15.08 1.11
N MET A 12 6.19 -15.98 1.82
CA MET A 12 5.37 -15.63 3.00
C MET A 12 6.21 -14.98 4.09
N LEU A 13 7.38 -15.55 4.41
CA LEU A 13 8.28 -15.02 5.43
C LEU A 13 8.83 -13.64 5.06
N ILE A 14 9.27 -13.45 3.81
CA ILE A 14 9.76 -12.13 3.35
C ILE A 14 8.65 -11.09 3.45
N ARG A 15 7.43 -11.41 2.99
CA ARG A 15 6.28 -10.51 3.09
C ARG A 15 5.96 -10.17 4.55
N PHE A 16 6.01 -11.16 5.45
CA PHE A 16 5.80 -10.94 6.87
C PHE A 16 6.85 -9.99 7.46
N ILE A 17 8.14 -10.30 7.28
CA ILE A 17 9.26 -9.54 7.86
C ILE A 17 9.22 -8.09 7.39
N THR A 18 9.05 -7.87 6.08
CA THR A 18 9.01 -6.53 5.49
C THR A 18 7.84 -5.69 6.03
N ASN A 19 6.63 -6.25 6.09
CA ASN A 19 5.46 -5.52 6.60
C ASN A 19 5.53 -5.33 8.12
N PHE A 20 6.10 -6.27 8.87
CA PHE A 20 6.30 -6.14 10.31
C PHE A 20 7.32 -5.05 10.64
N TYR A 21 8.43 -4.99 9.88
CA TYR A 21 9.42 -3.91 9.99
C TYR A 21 8.76 -2.55 9.73
N LYS A 22 8.02 -2.41 8.62
CA LYS A 22 7.31 -1.18 8.26
C LYS A 22 6.31 -0.77 9.35
N TYR A 23 5.55 -1.72 9.89
CA TYR A 23 4.64 -1.49 11.02
C TYR A 23 5.36 -0.92 12.24
N LYS A 24 6.47 -1.52 12.67
CA LYS A 24 7.25 -1.01 13.80
C LYS A 24 7.87 0.35 13.50
N ARG A 25 8.36 0.56 12.27
CA ARG A 25 9.00 1.81 11.88
C ARG A 25 8.02 2.97 11.86
N ILE A 26 6.83 2.80 11.27
CA ILE A 26 5.83 3.86 11.22
C ILE A 26 5.32 4.23 12.63
N GLN A 27 5.21 3.26 13.54
CA GLN A 27 4.87 3.53 14.94
C GLN A 27 5.95 4.37 15.65
N LYS A 28 7.22 4.03 15.43
CA LYS A 28 8.35 4.81 15.99
C LYS A 28 8.36 6.24 15.45
N LEU A 29 8.14 6.40 14.15
CA LEU A 29 8.05 7.73 13.51
C LEU A 29 6.85 8.52 14.01
N PHE A 30 5.71 7.86 14.25
CA PHE A 30 4.55 8.51 14.82
C PHE A 30 4.82 9.03 16.23
N LYS A 31 5.50 8.25 17.07
CA LYS A 31 5.94 8.70 18.40
C LYS A 31 6.86 9.92 18.31
N LYS A 32 7.87 9.87 17.42
CA LYS A 32 8.76 11.01 17.15
C LYS A 32 8.01 12.25 16.68
N TYR A 33 6.97 12.08 15.87
CA TYR A 33 6.12 13.18 15.44
C TYR A 33 5.37 13.81 16.63
N GLN A 34 4.84 13.01 17.55
CA GLN A 34 4.21 13.53 18.76
C GLN A 34 5.21 14.28 19.65
N GLU A 35 6.43 13.75 19.82
CA GLU A 35 7.51 14.41 20.54
C GLU A 35 7.88 15.75 19.88
N TYR A 36 8.02 15.77 18.54
CA TYR A 36 8.27 16.99 17.78
C TYR A 36 7.24 18.08 18.06
N LEU A 37 5.96 17.73 18.07
CA LEU A 37 4.86 18.68 18.34
C LEU A 37 4.96 19.31 19.74
N GLN A 38 5.62 18.65 20.69
CA GLN A 38 5.82 19.14 22.06
C GLN A 38 7.13 19.92 22.24
N THR A 39 8.23 19.48 21.60
CA THR A 39 9.59 19.95 21.93
C THR A 39 10.22 20.89 20.90
N ASN A 40 9.62 21.06 19.72
CA ASN A 40 10.18 21.86 18.62
C ASN A 40 11.50 21.32 18.06
N ALA A 41 11.79 20.04 18.23
CA ALA A 41 12.99 19.40 17.69
C ALA A 41 13.02 19.44 16.14
N LEU A 42 13.75 20.39 15.57
CA LEU A 42 13.90 20.58 14.12
C LEU A 42 14.48 19.36 13.39
N GLU A 43 15.22 18.51 14.11
CA GLU A 43 15.74 17.23 13.63
C GLU A 43 14.65 16.30 13.08
N PHE A 44 13.39 16.49 13.48
CA PHE A 44 12.26 15.73 12.93
C PHE A 44 12.14 15.86 11.41
N ALA A 45 12.54 17.00 10.83
CA ALA A 45 12.50 17.23 9.39
C ALA A 45 13.29 16.18 8.59
N GLN A 46 14.32 15.56 9.19
CA GLN A 46 15.12 14.50 8.56
C GLN A 46 14.27 13.26 8.21
N TYR A 47 13.20 13.00 8.95
CA TYR A 47 12.32 11.84 8.72
C TYR A 47 11.20 12.10 7.71
N LYS A 48 11.05 13.35 7.21
CA LYS A 48 9.93 13.72 6.33
C LYS A 48 9.81 12.79 5.12
N GLN A 49 10.91 12.59 4.39
CA GLN A 49 10.90 11.75 3.18
C GLN A 49 10.56 10.29 3.48
N GLU A 50 11.06 9.77 4.59
CA GLU A 50 10.77 8.41 5.04
C GLU A 50 9.30 8.23 5.43
N ILE A 51 8.73 9.20 6.13
CA ILE A 51 7.30 9.18 6.48
C ILE A 51 6.46 9.17 5.20
N ILE A 52 6.76 10.08 4.26
CA ILE A 52 6.03 10.17 2.99
C ILE A 52 6.13 8.85 2.21
N SER A 53 7.30 8.23 2.15
CA SER A 53 7.46 6.94 1.45
C SER A 53 6.65 5.83 2.09
N LEU A 54 6.62 5.75 3.43
CA LEU A 54 5.82 4.76 4.16
C LEU A 54 4.32 4.99 4.03
N LEU A 55 3.85 6.25 4.04
CA LEU A 55 2.44 6.57 3.83
C LEU A 55 1.99 6.18 2.40
N LYS A 56 2.80 6.49 1.39
CA LYS A 56 2.55 6.09 0.00
C LYS A 56 2.55 4.57 -0.16
N ASP A 57 3.50 3.88 0.46
CA ASP A 57 3.57 2.41 0.46
C ASP A 57 2.36 1.76 1.16
N ALA A 58 1.77 2.42 2.17
CA ALA A 58 0.49 2.03 2.74
C ALA A 58 -0.71 2.26 1.81
N GLY A 59 -0.51 2.85 0.63
CA GLY A 59 -1.55 3.19 -0.34
C GLY A 59 -2.29 4.49 -0.02
N LEU A 60 -1.76 5.31 0.89
CA LEU A 60 -2.39 6.57 1.27
C LEU A 60 -2.02 7.66 0.27
N LYS A 61 -3.04 8.31 -0.29
CA LYS A 61 -2.87 9.46 -1.16
C LYS A 61 -2.57 10.70 -0.32
N ASP A 62 -1.82 11.62 -0.93
CA ASP A 62 -1.65 12.95 -0.36
C ASP A 62 -3.00 13.67 -0.25
N PHE A 63 -3.09 14.63 0.65
CA PHE A 63 -4.28 15.41 0.91
C PHE A 63 -3.98 16.89 0.76
N SER A 64 -4.90 17.63 0.16
CA SER A 64 -4.79 19.09 0.06
C SER A 64 -5.48 19.77 1.23
N ILE A 65 -4.85 20.83 1.72
CA ILE A 65 -5.36 21.68 2.78
C ILE A 65 -5.48 23.08 2.21
N ILE A 66 -6.62 23.73 2.45
CA ILE A 66 -6.82 25.11 2.02
C ILE A 66 -6.10 26.01 3.03
N HIS A 67 -5.13 26.78 2.54
CA HIS A 67 -4.52 27.88 3.26
C HIS A 67 -5.16 29.18 2.76
N GLN A 68 -5.70 29.96 3.69
CA GLN A 68 -6.22 31.29 3.39
C GLN A 68 -5.19 32.33 3.79
N GLU A 69 -4.77 33.14 2.84
CA GLU A 69 -3.87 34.26 3.05
C GLU A 69 -4.61 35.57 2.78
N SER A 70 -4.49 36.56 3.67
CA SER A 70 -5.13 37.86 3.45
C SER A 70 -4.30 38.68 2.47
N LEU A 71 -4.94 39.15 1.39
CA LEU A 71 -4.32 40.03 0.40
C LEU A 71 -4.51 41.52 0.75
N GLY A 72 -5.11 41.82 1.91
CA GLY A 72 -5.55 43.18 2.28
C GLY A 72 -6.92 43.55 1.67
N TYR A 73 -7.52 44.63 2.16
CA TYR A 73 -8.82 45.17 1.69
C TYR A 73 -9.98 44.17 1.69
N GLY A 74 -10.01 43.23 2.64
CA GLY A 74 -11.07 42.22 2.73
C GLY A 74 -10.99 41.10 1.70
N ASN A 75 -9.91 41.05 0.89
CA ASN A 75 -9.68 40.00 -0.08
C ASN A 75 -8.84 38.86 0.54
N PHE A 76 -9.18 37.63 0.18
CA PHE A 76 -8.51 36.41 0.63
C PHE A 76 -8.06 35.58 -0.58
N ALA A 77 -6.80 35.16 -0.57
CA ALA A 77 -6.30 34.12 -1.47
C ALA A 77 -6.48 32.75 -0.82
N ASN A 78 -7.08 31.82 -1.54
CA ASN A 78 -7.13 30.41 -1.15
C ASN A 78 -6.04 29.66 -1.91
N MET A 79 -5.01 29.16 -1.23
CA MET A 79 -3.98 28.31 -1.80
C MET A 79 -4.17 26.87 -1.31
N GLN A 80 -4.20 25.90 -2.23
CA GLN A 80 -4.16 24.48 -1.85
C GLN A 80 -2.71 24.06 -1.61
N VAL A 81 -2.42 23.57 -0.41
CA VAL A 81 -1.08 23.08 -0.04
C VAL A 81 -1.13 21.59 0.29
N SER A 82 -0.09 20.85 -0.09
CA SER A 82 0.05 19.42 0.23
C SER A 82 0.25 19.22 1.74
N GLY A 83 -0.54 18.33 2.33
CA GLY A 83 -0.41 17.94 3.73
C GLY A 83 0.87 17.16 4.01
N PHE A 84 1.32 16.33 3.06
CA PHE A 84 2.61 15.63 3.17
C PHE A 84 3.78 16.61 3.11
N ASP A 85 3.71 17.64 2.27
CA ASP A 85 4.77 18.65 2.23
C ASP A 85 4.80 19.55 3.46
N ASN A 86 3.66 19.70 4.12
CA ASN A 86 3.48 20.46 5.35
C ASN A 86 3.56 19.59 6.61
N LEU A 87 4.30 18.47 6.56
CA LEU A 87 4.49 17.54 7.70
C LEU A 87 5.03 18.21 8.98
N THR A 88 5.80 19.29 8.85
CA THR A 88 6.34 20.09 9.97
C THR A 88 5.45 21.28 10.34
N ASN A 89 4.31 21.45 9.69
CA ASN A 89 3.37 22.51 10.03
C ASN A 89 2.53 22.09 11.25
N ARG A 90 2.34 23.03 12.18
CA ARG A 90 1.72 22.81 13.49
C ARG A 90 0.29 23.30 13.59
N ARG A 91 -0.24 23.86 12.50
CA ARG A 91 -1.66 24.20 12.42
C ARG A 91 -2.49 22.95 12.77
N VAL A 92 -3.49 23.15 13.63
CA VAL A 92 -4.23 22.06 14.28
C VAL A 92 -4.94 21.14 13.28
N ASP A 93 -5.47 21.72 12.20
CA ASP A 93 -6.09 21.02 11.07
C ASP A 93 -5.11 20.09 10.32
N ILE A 94 -3.89 20.58 10.09
CA ILE A 94 -2.81 19.82 9.44
C ILE A 94 -2.36 18.68 10.35
N VAL A 95 -2.11 18.98 11.63
CA VAL A 95 -1.69 17.99 12.63
C VAL A 95 -2.73 16.89 12.78
N GLY A 96 -4.02 17.24 12.86
CA GLY A 96 -5.12 16.28 12.95
C GLY A 96 -5.12 15.32 11.75
N SER A 97 -5.01 15.85 10.54
CA SER A 97 -4.97 15.06 9.31
C SER A 97 -3.72 14.15 9.25
N ILE A 98 -2.54 14.66 9.59
CA ILE A 98 -1.30 13.85 9.62
C ILE A 98 -1.42 12.71 10.63
N ARG A 99 -1.93 12.98 11.83
CA ARG A 99 -2.15 11.95 12.87
C ARG A 99 -3.10 10.86 12.38
N MET A 100 -4.16 11.23 11.65
CA MET A 100 -5.07 10.26 11.05
C MET A 100 -4.33 9.37 10.02
N ARG A 101 -3.53 9.96 9.13
CA ARG A 101 -2.73 9.22 8.13
C ARG A 101 -1.73 8.25 8.76
N PHE A 102 -1.07 8.64 9.86
CA PHE A 102 -0.22 7.73 10.62
C PHE A 102 -1.00 6.51 11.14
N ASN A 103 -2.17 6.73 11.74
CA ASN A 103 -3.00 5.63 12.26
C ASN A 103 -3.52 4.72 11.15
N GLU A 104 -3.95 5.28 10.02
CA GLU A 104 -4.32 4.50 8.83
C GLU A 104 -3.17 3.62 8.36
N ALA A 105 -1.96 4.18 8.20
CA ALA A 105 -0.78 3.44 7.76
C ALA A 105 -0.38 2.33 8.76
N ILE A 106 -0.44 2.62 10.07
CA ILE A 106 -0.24 1.62 11.13
C ILE A 106 -1.25 0.48 10.97
N GLY A 107 -2.52 0.80 10.74
CA GLY A 107 -3.58 -0.19 10.50
C GLY A 107 -3.32 -1.04 9.26
N VAL A 108 -2.91 -0.42 8.15
CA VAL A 108 -2.58 -1.10 6.90
C VAL A 108 -1.42 -2.07 7.08
N PHE A 109 -0.29 -1.63 7.63
CA PHE A 109 0.85 -2.54 7.82
C PHE A 109 0.54 -3.64 8.84
N ARG A 110 -0.26 -3.33 9.87
CA ARG A 110 -0.76 -4.32 10.84
C ARG A 110 -1.58 -5.41 10.16
N LYS A 111 -2.47 -5.03 9.26
CA LYS A 111 -3.27 -5.96 8.46
C LYS A 111 -2.36 -6.80 7.54
N ARG A 112 -1.47 -6.16 6.78
CA ARG A 112 -0.61 -6.84 5.79
C ARG A 112 0.32 -7.89 6.39
N PHE A 113 0.96 -7.62 7.53
CA PHE A 113 1.82 -8.64 8.15
C PHE A 113 0.99 -9.82 8.69
N LYS A 114 -0.21 -9.58 9.25
CA LYS A 114 -1.09 -10.67 9.71
C LYS A 114 -1.58 -11.53 8.54
N GLU A 115 -1.93 -10.91 7.43
CA GLU A 115 -2.34 -11.59 6.21
C GLU A 115 -1.22 -12.42 5.57
N SER A 116 0.04 -12.23 5.96
CA SER A 116 1.16 -13.01 5.40
C SER A 116 1.05 -14.50 5.71
N PHE A 117 0.38 -14.86 6.81
CA PHE A 117 0.09 -16.25 7.16
C PHE A 117 -1.36 -16.66 6.91
N ASN A 118 -2.20 -15.77 6.37
CA ASN A 118 -3.58 -16.10 6.09
C ASN A 118 -3.68 -16.86 4.74
N PRO A 119 -4.08 -18.14 4.72
CA PRO A 119 -4.18 -18.90 3.48
C PRO A 119 -5.22 -18.32 2.51
N ILE A 120 -6.30 -17.73 3.02
CA ILE A 120 -7.35 -17.10 2.19
C ILE A 120 -6.75 -15.94 1.39
N PHE A 121 -5.86 -15.14 2.00
CA PHE A 121 -5.17 -14.06 1.30
C PHE A 121 -4.37 -14.59 0.09
N TRP A 122 -3.67 -15.71 0.25
CA TRP A 122 -2.85 -16.28 -0.82
C TRP A 122 -3.69 -16.88 -1.95
N ILE A 123 -4.82 -17.49 -1.62
CA ILE A 123 -5.80 -17.96 -2.62
C ILE A 123 -6.29 -16.75 -3.43
N ASP A 124 -6.74 -15.70 -2.74
CA ASP A 124 -7.20 -14.47 -3.39
C ASP A 124 -6.10 -13.81 -4.24
N PHE A 125 -4.86 -13.84 -3.75
CA PHE A 125 -3.71 -13.30 -4.45
C PHE A 125 -3.43 -14.03 -5.75
N ILE A 126 -3.44 -15.37 -5.74
CA ILE A 126 -3.22 -16.20 -6.93
C ILE A 126 -4.36 -16.00 -7.94
N VAL A 127 -5.60 -16.01 -7.47
CA VAL A 127 -6.80 -15.82 -8.31
C VAL A 127 -6.77 -14.45 -9.01
N LYS A 128 -6.35 -13.40 -8.30
CA LYS A 128 -6.29 -12.02 -8.81
C LYS A 128 -4.92 -11.63 -9.35
N PHE A 129 -3.98 -12.57 -9.47
CA PHE A 129 -2.62 -12.30 -9.92
C PHE A 129 -2.54 -11.52 -11.24
N PRO A 130 -3.36 -11.81 -12.28
CA PRO A 130 -3.33 -11.06 -13.53
C PRO A 130 -3.73 -9.58 -13.35
N GLN A 131 -4.62 -9.30 -12.40
CA GLN A 131 -5.05 -7.93 -12.09
C GLN A 131 -3.91 -7.14 -11.44
N TYR A 132 -3.22 -7.73 -10.46
CA TYR A 132 -2.06 -7.11 -9.82
C TYR A 132 -0.90 -6.85 -10.79
N LEU A 133 -0.67 -7.76 -11.74
CA LEU A 133 0.31 -7.56 -12.80
C LEU A 133 -0.06 -6.37 -13.71
N MET A 134 -1.33 -6.27 -14.11
CA MET A 134 -1.79 -5.16 -14.95
C MET A 134 -1.72 -3.82 -14.22
N GLU A 135 -2.07 -3.79 -12.94
CA GLU A 135 -1.93 -2.60 -12.10
C GLU A 135 -0.47 -2.16 -11.99
N PHE A 136 0.47 -3.11 -11.87
CA PHE A 136 1.91 -2.83 -11.89
C PHE A 136 2.37 -2.15 -13.19
N PHE A 137 1.78 -2.50 -14.34
CA PHE A 137 2.05 -1.82 -15.61
C PHE A 137 1.26 -0.50 -15.80
N GLY A 138 0.54 -0.02 -14.78
CA GLY A 138 -0.23 1.22 -14.82
C GLY A 138 -1.58 1.09 -15.54
N VAL A 139 -2.05 -0.14 -15.79
CA VAL A 139 -3.36 -0.38 -16.38
C VAL A 139 -4.41 -0.46 -15.28
N LEU A 140 -5.37 0.47 -15.29
CA LEU A 140 -6.45 0.48 -14.31
C LEU A 140 -7.25 -0.85 -14.35
N PRO A 141 -7.59 -1.46 -13.18
CA PRO A 141 -8.26 -2.76 -13.08
C PRO A 141 -9.60 -2.85 -13.81
N GLU A 142 -10.25 -1.71 -14.00
CA GLU A 142 -11.60 -1.58 -14.59
C GLU A 142 -11.60 -1.74 -16.12
N LYS A 143 -10.43 -1.76 -16.75
CA LYS A 143 -10.32 -1.83 -18.21
C LYS A 143 -10.66 -3.24 -18.72
N VAL A 144 -11.35 -3.29 -19.86
CA VAL A 144 -11.69 -4.54 -20.58
C VAL A 144 -10.46 -5.41 -20.81
N ALA A 145 -9.29 -4.81 -21.07
CA ALA A 145 -8.02 -5.49 -21.22
C ALA A 145 -7.66 -6.39 -20.02
N VAL A 146 -7.93 -5.94 -18.79
CA VAL A 146 -7.66 -6.70 -17.57
C VAL A 146 -8.55 -7.94 -17.49
N ARG A 147 -9.82 -7.81 -17.90
CA ARG A 147 -10.78 -8.93 -17.94
C ARG A 147 -10.39 -9.97 -18.98
N ILE A 148 -10.00 -9.55 -20.19
CA ILE A 148 -9.52 -10.47 -21.23
C ILE A 148 -8.30 -11.24 -20.76
N PHE A 149 -7.33 -10.54 -20.16
CA PHE A 149 -6.12 -11.17 -19.64
C PHE A 149 -6.41 -12.17 -18.51
N LEU A 150 -7.39 -11.87 -17.65
CA LEU A 150 -7.86 -12.78 -16.61
C LEU A 150 -8.48 -14.07 -17.21
N VAL A 151 -9.28 -13.95 -18.27
CA VAL A 151 -9.87 -15.11 -18.96
C VAL A 151 -8.78 -15.97 -19.60
N ILE A 152 -7.82 -15.36 -20.32
CA ILE A 152 -6.69 -16.07 -20.92
C ILE A 152 -5.88 -16.80 -19.84
N TYR A 153 -5.60 -16.13 -18.73
CA TYR A 153 -4.90 -16.73 -17.59
C TYR A 153 -5.61 -17.99 -17.08
N TRP A 154 -6.92 -17.93 -16.87
CA TRP A 154 -7.69 -19.08 -16.39
C TRP A 154 -7.80 -20.21 -17.42
N LEU A 155 -7.94 -19.88 -18.71
CA LEU A 155 -7.92 -20.88 -19.79
C LEU A 155 -6.58 -21.64 -19.80
N LEU A 156 -5.46 -20.93 -19.70
CA LEU A 156 -4.15 -21.55 -19.60
C LEU A 156 -4.01 -22.40 -18.34
N ALA A 157 -4.45 -21.89 -17.19
CA ALA A 157 -4.42 -22.64 -15.93
C ALA A 157 -5.18 -23.97 -16.01
N ILE A 158 -6.37 -23.96 -16.62
CA ILE A 158 -7.18 -25.16 -16.86
C ILE A 158 -6.46 -26.12 -17.81
N LEU A 159 -5.94 -25.63 -18.95
CA LEU A 159 -5.21 -26.46 -19.92
C LEU A 159 -3.99 -27.14 -19.30
N PHE A 160 -3.17 -26.39 -18.56
CA PHE A 160 -2.01 -26.95 -17.85
C PHE A 160 -2.43 -27.94 -16.76
N GLY A 161 -3.53 -27.65 -16.06
CA GLY A 161 -4.12 -28.57 -15.08
C GLY A 161 -4.52 -29.90 -15.73
N LEU A 162 -5.34 -29.85 -16.79
CA LEU A 162 -5.81 -31.03 -17.51
C LEU A 162 -4.67 -31.88 -18.07
N LYS A 163 -3.62 -31.24 -18.61
CA LYS A 163 -2.43 -31.95 -19.12
C LYS A 163 -1.69 -32.67 -17.99
N LYS A 164 -1.56 -32.03 -16.83
CA LYS A 164 -0.89 -32.62 -15.67
C LYS A 164 -1.64 -33.81 -15.08
N PHE A 165 -2.97 -33.82 -15.20
CA PHE A 165 -3.81 -34.92 -14.73
C PHE A 165 -4.05 -36.00 -15.80
N GLU A 166 -3.41 -35.91 -16.98
CA GLU A 166 -3.60 -36.84 -18.12
C GLU A 166 -5.05 -36.94 -18.63
N ILE A 167 -5.95 -36.06 -18.16
CA ILE A 167 -7.37 -36.01 -18.55
C ILE A 167 -7.50 -35.49 -19.98
N LEU A 168 -6.58 -34.62 -20.40
CA LEU A 168 -6.58 -34.04 -21.74
C LEU A 168 -6.44 -35.12 -22.83
N ASP A 169 -5.61 -36.13 -22.60
CA ASP A 169 -5.39 -37.24 -23.52
C ASP A 169 -6.62 -38.18 -23.60
N TYR A 170 -7.45 -38.19 -22.55
CA TYR A 170 -8.70 -38.94 -22.50
C TYR A 170 -9.86 -38.22 -23.21
N LEU A 171 -9.86 -36.88 -23.21
CA LEU A 171 -10.88 -36.04 -23.84
C LEU A 171 -10.64 -35.81 -25.34
N MET A 172 -9.40 -35.93 -25.82
CA MET A 172 -9.03 -35.75 -27.24
C MET A 172 -9.04 -37.06 -28.04
N LYS A 173 -9.51 -38.16 -27.43
CA LYS A 173 -9.81 -39.43 -28.09
C LYS A 173 -11.28 -39.47 -28.50
#